data_AF-A0A0R1RBB0-F1
#
_entry.id   AF-A0A0R1RBB0-F1
#
_cell.length_a   1.000
_cell.length_b   1.000
_cell.length_c   1.000
_cell.angle_alpha   90.00
_cell.angle_beta   90.00
_cell.angle_gamma   90.00
#
_symmetry.space_group_name_H-M   'P 1'
#
loop_
_entity.id
_entity.type
_entity.pdbx_description
1 polymer ?
#
loop_
_entity_poly.entity_id
_entity_poly.type
_entity_poly.pdbx_seq_one_letter_code
_entity_poly.pdbx_strand_id
1 'polypeptide(L)'
;MDPHDMHHTVDFSKIDGLNPNQREYIRAGIEGTERFNHLSQQLPLNERVTAVKTVQNSGISASDLVKHLEVQHRREVVQSRVQRRTIAR
;
A
#
# COMPACT_ATOMS: atom_id res chain seq x y z
N MET A 1 -4.26 26.27 28.27
CA MET A 1 -3.85 25.92 26.91
C MET A 1 -3.45 24.46 26.97
N ASP A 2 -4.32 23.56 26.47
CA ASP A 2 -4.08 22.11 26.50
C ASP A 2 -3.10 21.71 25.38
N PRO A 3 -1.96 21.08 25.69
CA PRO A 3 -0.92 20.79 24.70
C PRO A 3 -0.95 19.33 24.22
N HIS A 4 -2.12 18.73 23.96
CA HIS A 4 -2.20 17.30 23.63
C HIS A 4 -3.26 16.91 22.60
N ASP A 5 -3.52 17.76 21.60
CA ASP A 5 -4.11 17.28 20.34
C ASP A 5 -2.99 17.19 19.29
N MET A 6 -2.04 16.28 19.54
CA MET A 6 -1.17 15.82 18.47
C MET A 6 -2.04 15.02 17.52
N HIS A 7 -2.64 15.70 16.54
CA HIS A 7 -3.05 15.08 15.29
C HIS A 7 -1.83 14.32 14.76
N HIS A 8 -1.77 13.01 15.02
CA HIS A 8 -0.87 12.10 14.32
C HIS A 8 -1.38 12.07 12.88
N THR A 9 -1.02 13.08 12.08
CA THR A 9 -1.25 13.04 10.65
C THR A 9 -0.40 11.89 10.13
N VAL A 10 -1.07 10.79 9.82
CA VAL A 10 -0.44 9.57 9.31
C VAL A 10 0.25 9.92 7.99
N ASP A 11 1.58 9.87 7.96
CA ASP A 11 2.36 10.19 6.76
C ASP A 11 2.45 8.96 5.84
N PHE A 12 1.57 8.91 4.84
CA PHE A 12 1.54 7.84 3.86
C PHE A 12 2.57 8.00 2.73
N SER A 13 3.36 9.08 2.74
CA SER A 13 4.32 9.39 1.66
C SER A 13 5.31 8.25 1.40
N LYS A 14 5.76 7.58 2.47
CA LYS A 14 6.65 6.41 2.38
C LYS A 14 5.97 5.21 1.70
N ILE A 15 4.65 5.06 1.87
CA ILE A 15 3.85 3.97 1.29
C ILE A 15 3.56 4.23 -0.19
N ASP A 16 3.33 5.50 -0.57
CA ASP A 16 3.08 5.87 -1.97
C ASP A 16 4.29 5.63 -2.89
N GLY A 17 5.51 5.65 -2.33
CA GLY A 17 6.74 5.31 -3.06
C GLY A 17 6.93 3.81 -3.35
N LEU A 18 6.07 2.94 -2.81
CA LEU A 18 6.15 1.50 -3.03
C LEU A 18 5.58 1.12 -4.40
N ASN A 19 6.23 0.17 -5.06
CA ASN A 19 5.73 -0.36 -6.32
C ASN A 19 4.43 -1.18 -6.10
N PRO A 20 3.64 -1.45 -7.17
CA PRO A 20 2.37 -2.17 -7.05
C PRO A 20 2.50 -3.55 -6.37
N ASN A 21 3.58 -4.27 -6.65
CA ASN A 21 3.84 -5.60 -6.09
C ASN A 21 4.12 -5.55 -4.59
N GLN A 22 4.91 -4.58 -4.13
CA GLN A 22 5.21 -4.34 -2.72
C GLN A 22 3.96 -3.93 -1.96
N ARG A 23 3.16 -3.02 -2.54
CA ARG A 23 1.87 -2.59 -1.99
C ARG A 23 0.91 -3.77 -1.84
N GLU A 24 0.82 -4.61 -2.86
CA GLU A 24 -0.03 -5.80 -2.83
C GLU A 24 0.48 -6.88 -1.88
N TYR A 25 1.80 -7.05 -1.74
CA TYR A 25 2.41 -7.94 -0.77
C TYR A 25 2.07 -7.56 0.67
N ILE A 26 2.19 -6.27 1.01
CA ILE A 26 1.82 -5.74 2.33
C ILE A 26 0.34 -5.98 2.59
N ARG A 27 -0.51 -5.60 1.63
CA ARG A 27 -1.96 -5.76 1.73
C ARG A 27 -2.33 -7.23 1.99
N ALA A 28 -1.81 -8.14 1.18
CA ALA A 28 -2.08 -9.57 1.31
C ALA A 28 -1.60 -10.15 2.65
N GLY A 29 -0.47 -9.64 3.18
CA GLY A 29 0.08 -10.03 4.47
C GLY A 29 -0.76 -9.55 5.65
N ILE A 30 -1.38 -8.37 5.56
CA ILE A 30 -2.30 -7.86 6.59
C ILE A 30 -3.65 -8.58 6.53
N GLU A 31 -4.16 -8.86 5.32
CA GLU A 31 -5.41 -9.59 5.11
C GLU A 31 -5.28 -11.10 5.43
N GLY A 32 -4.07 -11.63 5.59
CA GLY A 32 -3.83 -13.05 5.91
C GLY A 32 -4.25 -14.02 4.79
N THR A 33 -4.08 -13.62 3.53
CA THR A 33 -4.63 -14.35 2.37
C THR A 33 -3.66 -15.36 1.76
N GLU A 34 -4.16 -16.38 1.06
CA GLU A 34 -3.32 -17.27 0.23
C GLU A 34 -2.48 -16.51 -0.81
N ARG A 35 -2.96 -15.35 -1.23
CA ARG A 35 -2.25 -14.42 -2.12
C ARG A 35 -0.91 -13.95 -1.53
N PHE A 36 -0.80 -13.84 -0.20
CA PHE A 36 0.46 -13.52 0.46
C PHE A 36 1.51 -14.60 0.23
N ASN A 37 1.14 -15.88 0.40
CA ASN A 37 2.05 -17.00 0.18
C ASN A 37 2.51 -17.07 -1.28
N HIS A 38 1.60 -16.79 -2.22
CA HIS A 38 1.90 -16.74 -3.64
C HIS A 38 2.87 -15.60 -3.99
N LEU A 39 2.62 -14.38 -3.49
CA LEU A 39 3.53 -13.24 -3.67
C LEU A 39 4.86 -13.44 -2.95
N SER A 40 4.85 -14.12 -1.80
CA SER A 40 6.05 -14.59 -1.08
C SER A 40 6.74 -15.77 -1.77
N GLN A 41 6.35 -16.16 -2.97
CA GLN A 41 7.16 -17.05 -3.81
C GLN A 41 7.62 -16.33 -5.08
N GLN A 42 6.79 -15.43 -5.60
CA GLN A 42 7.06 -14.72 -6.84
C GLN A 42 7.97 -13.49 -6.69
N LEU A 43 7.83 -12.74 -5.60
CA LEU A 43 8.59 -11.48 -5.43
C LEU A 43 10.01 -11.77 -4.97
N PRO A 44 11.02 -11.05 -5.46
CA PRO A 44 12.38 -11.23 -4.96
C PRO A 44 12.50 -10.74 -3.51
N LEU A 45 13.41 -11.34 -2.73
CA LEU A 45 13.54 -11.09 -1.29
C LEU A 45 13.76 -9.61 -0.96
N ASN A 46 14.54 -8.90 -1.78
CA ASN A 46 14.80 -7.47 -1.64
C ASN A 46 13.51 -6.63 -1.70
N GLU A 47 12.56 -6.95 -2.58
CA GLU A 47 11.28 -6.25 -2.67
C GLU A 47 10.43 -6.47 -1.43
N ARG A 48 10.34 -7.71 -0.95
CA ARG A 48 9.59 -8.06 0.26
C ARG A 48 10.15 -7.36 1.49
N VAL A 49 11.47 -7.40 1.66
CA VAL A 49 12.16 -6.73 2.79
C VAL A 49 11.95 -5.22 2.74
N THR A 50 12.02 -4.62 1.55
CA THR A 50 11.78 -3.18 1.38
C THR A 50 10.35 -2.82 1.76
N ALA A 51 9.36 -3.61 1.31
CA ALA A 51 7.95 -3.41 1.63
C ALA A 51 7.71 -3.46 3.15
N VAL A 52 8.21 -4.50 3.83
CA VAL A 52 8.06 -4.67 5.28
C VAL A 52 8.77 -3.57 6.06
N LYS A 53 10.03 -3.24 5.70
CA LYS A 53 10.78 -2.15 6.35
C LYS A 53 10.09 -0.81 6.20
N THR A 54 9.50 -0.54 5.04
CA THR A 54 8.78 0.72 4.79
C THR A 54 7.56 0.85 5.70
N VAL A 55 6.81 -0.24 5.89
CA VAL A 55 5.68 -0.29 6.83
C VAL A 55 6.14 -0.17 8.28
N GLN A 56 7.21 -0.85 8.66
CA GLN A 56 7.77 -0.74 10.03
C GLN A 56 8.24 0.69 10.33
N ASN A 57 8.87 1.35 9.36
CA ASN A 57 9.40 2.71 9.50
C ASN A 57 8.36 3.81 9.28
N SER A 58 7.15 3.47 8.85
CA SER A 58 6.08 4.46 8.66
C SER A 58 5.32 4.76 9.95
N GLY A 59 5.35 3.86 10.93
CA GLY A 59 4.58 3.99 12.17
C GLY A 59 3.06 3.96 11.94
N ILE A 60 2.63 3.51 10.76
CA ILE A 60 1.21 3.47 10.37
C ILE A 60 0.57 2.22 10.95
N SER A 61 -0.58 2.37 11.58
CA SER A 61 -1.37 1.23 12.05
C SER A 61 -1.83 0.37 10.88
N ALA A 62 -1.86 -0.96 11.07
CA ALA A 62 -2.24 -1.90 10.00
C ALA A 62 -3.61 -1.56 9.37
N SER A 63 -4.59 -1.14 10.18
CA SER A 63 -5.91 -0.75 9.71
C SER A 63 -5.89 0.46 8.78
N ASP A 64 -5.11 1.50 9.09
CA ASP A 64 -4.99 2.70 8.26
C ASP A 64 -4.21 2.42 6.98
N LEU A 65 -3.18 1.57 7.08
CA LEU A 65 -2.41 1.10 5.95
C LEU A 65 -3.26 0.34 4.94
N VAL A 66 -4.12 -0.59 5.40
CA VAL A 66 -5.03 -1.32 4.50
C VAL A 66 -5.98 -0.36 3.79
N LYS A 67 -6.62 0.56 4.52
CA LYS A 67 -7.52 1.56 3.92
C LYS A 67 -6.81 2.40 2.87
N HIS A 68 -5.58 2.85 3.15
CA HIS A 68 -4.78 3.63 2.20
C HIS A 68 -4.46 2.81 0.93
N LEU A 69 -4.00 1.57 1.10
CA LEU A 69 -3.68 0.68 -0.01
C LEU A 69 -4.90 0.35 -0.87
N GLU A 70 -6.08 0.19 -0.26
CA GLU A 70 -7.34 0.03 -1.00
C GLU A 70 -7.71 1.26 -1.83
N VAL A 71 -7.55 2.46 -1.25
CA VAL A 71 -7.79 3.72 -1.96
C VAL A 71 -6.84 3.86 -3.15
N GLN A 72 -5.55 3.60 -2.95
CA GLN A 72 -4.54 3.66 -4.03
C GLN A 72 -4.87 2.65 -5.15
N HIS A 73 -5.19 1.41 -4.80
CA HIS A 73 -5.56 0.39 -5.79
C HIS A 73 -6.80 0.80 -6.59
N ARG A 74 -7.83 1.36 -5.94
CA ARG A 74 -9.02 1.88 -6.63
C ARG A 74 -8.67 3.03 -7.58
N ARG A 75 -7.78 3.95 -7.19
CA ARG A 75 -7.33 5.04 -8.06
C ARG A 75 -6.62 4.52 -9.31
N GLU A 76 -5.74 3.54 -9.17
CA GLU A 76 -5.05 2.90 -10.30
C GLU A 76 -6.02 2.20 -11.25
N VAL A 77 -6.99 1.46 -10.71
CA VAL A 77 -8.03 0.78 -11.52
C VAL A 77 -8.89 1.79 -12.27
N VAL A 78 -9.31 2.89 -11.61
CA VAL A 78 -10.10 3.94 -12.25
C VAL A 78 -9.29 4.66 -13.33
N GLN A 79 -8.03 5.01 -13.07
CA GLN A 79 -7.16 5.64 -14.06
C GLN A 79 -6.92 4.74 -15.28
N SER A 80 -6.66 3.45 -15.07
CA SER A 80 -6.54 2.47 -16.16
C SER A 80 -7.82 2.40 -17.02
N ARG A 81 -9.00 2.45 -16.38
CA ARG A 81 -10.28 2.44 -17.11
C ARG A 81 -10.51 3.72 -17.91
N VAL A 82 -10.17 4.88 -17.34
CA VAL A 82 -10.28 6.17 -18.05
C VAL A 82 -9.32 6.22 -19.24
N GLN A 83 -8.07 5.82 -19.04
CA GLN A 83 -7.05 5.84 -20.09
C GLN A 83 -7.42 4.92 -21.27
N ARG A 84 -7.97 3.73 -21.00
CA ARG A 84 -8.50 2.83 -22.05
C ARG A 84 -9.67 3.44 -22.83
N ARG A 85 -10.52 4.26 -22.19
CA ARG A 85 -11.62 4.96 -22.89
C ARG A 85 -11.13 6.13 -23.72
N THR A 86 -10.03 6.79 -23.33
CA THR A 86 -9.45 7.92 -24.08
C THR A 86 -8.73 7.47 -25.35
N ILE A 87 -8.09 6.29 -25.35
CA ILE A 87 -7.34 5.76 -26.51
C ILE A 87 -8.27 5.12 -27.56
N ALA A 88 -9.52 4.80 -27.20
CA ALA A 88 -10.53 4.23 -28.10
C ALA A 88 -11.37 5.29 -28.85
N ARG A 89 -10.88 6.54 -28.93
CA ARG A 89 -11.44 7.65 -29.73
C ARG A 89 -10.43 8.07 -30.78
#